data_AF-A0A7S1SR20-F1
#
_entry.id   AF-A0A7S1SR20-F1
#
_cell.length_a   1.000
_cell.length_b   1.000
_cell.length_c   1.000
_cell.angle_alpha   90.00
_cell.angle_beta   90.00
_cell.angle_gamma   90.00
#
_symmetry.space_group_name_H-M   'P 1'
#
loop_
_entity.id
_entity.type
_entity.pdbx_description
1 polymer ?
#
loop_
_entity_poly.entity_id
_entity_poly.type
_entity_poly.pdbx_seq_one_letter_code
_entity_poly.pdbx_strand_id
1 'polypeptide(L)'
;EGDPSTSEPVNLPEVVVMLDGKEVHHDEASSEPPEPEDDFDDAESVPDVEAQPKMLSEVREITDLKALEKDLMAFGRAREMLEGKSVEELVLAYFQEIYGEDVACVNVIPSQKALFPILNSYKSTYQTLDDLLNVYLQQLKRRQQIKLKSVIVFPPLYGSWATSRFGTKKVKVEAIVWHVARLDKMREEIASGQLEADVTAEPAAFVTFKSRVAQTIASTALQDHDTSAWTVGPAPGPDELVWTNIGMRAWLRSFRSLVVNTAYVALVFFYGAPVALAQGYLNQSLFPILPPVLQALLPGIVLTIFLAILPTILGFLALIRGAQSQSRVQWEMVERYFPFQVVVVFVFQLFGQLAANLIEFAKSIATKPEILFQLLAAYAPQQSFFFTSYVLVKGLSGRTIQLINPGPLVMYWLKSSTAVTPQAKSRVLDSIFFQYGTYIPYDTMTLLLGLTFAVQNPLVPFVCFLYFCTGYFVGRYNLLYVYSEQFQSGGAVCSAPSQ
;
A
#
# COMPACT_ATOMS: atom_id res chain seq x y z
N GLU A 1 -2.50 -52.85 -34.19
CA GLU A 1 -2.25 -52.79 -35.65
C GLU A 1 -2.26 -51.34 -36.08
N GLY A 2 -1.24 -50.93 -36.84
CA GLY A 2 -1.24 -49.71 -37.64
C GLY A 2 -0.51 -48.52 -37.03
N ASP A 3 0.76 -48.38 -37.37
CA ASP A 3 1.35 -47.10 -37.78
C ASP A 3 1.86 -47.35 -39.23
N PRO A 4 1.76 -46.43 -40.21
CA PRO A 4 2.51 -45.18 -40.16
C PRO A 4 1.84 -43.94 -40.81
N SER A 5 2.28 -42.77 -40.34
CA SER A 5 2.53 -41.53 -41.11
C SER A 5 1.39 -40.92 -41.95
N THR A 6 0.74 -39.87 -41.43
CA THR A 6 0.54 -38.54 -42.06
C THR A 6 -0.49 -37.72 -41.26
N SER A 7 -0.03 -36.74 -40.50
CA SER A 7 -0.84 -35.58 -40.14
C SER A 7 0.07 -34.44 -39.70
N GLU A 8 0.11 -33.37 -40.47
CA GLU A 8 0.73 -32.09 -40.13
C GLU A 8 0.19 -31.58 -38.78
N PRO A 9 1.05 -31.12 -37.85
CA PRO A 9 0.57 -30.44 -36.66
C PRO A 9 0.12 -29.01 -37.02
N VAL A 10 -1.16 -28.77 -36.77
CA VAL A 10 -1.80 -27.45 -36.79
C VAL A 10 -1.13 -26.55 -35.74
N ASN A 11 -0.56 -25.43 -36.18
CA ASN A 11 0.00 -24.38 -35.33
C ASN A 11 -1.08 -23.75 -34.44
N LEU A 12 -0.90 -23.85 -33.12
CA LEU A 12 -1.53 -23.00 -32.12
C LEU A 12 -0.49 -21.98 -31.64
N PRO A 13 -0.83 -20.69 -31.47
CA PRO A 13 0.14 -19.68 -31.04
C PRO A 13 0.57 -19.93 -29.59
N GLU A 14 1.85 -20.18 -29.42
CA GLU A 14 2.53 -20.34 -28.14
C GLU A 14 2.78 -18.96 -27.53
N VAL A 15 2.27 -18.74 -26.31
CA VAL A 15 2.52 -17.52 -25.54
C VAL A 15 3.89 -17.65 -24.89
N VAL A 16 4.89 -17.05 -25.53
CA VAL A 16 6.27 -16.99 -25.04
C VAL A 16 6.43 -15.74 -24.17
N VAL A 17 6.70 -15.95 -22.89
CA VAL A 17 7.14 -14.91 -21.95
C VAL A 17 8.66 -14.81 -22.10
N MET A 18 9.14 -13.72 -22.70
CA MET A 18 10.57 -13.45 -22.86
C MET A 18 11.11 -12.65 -21.68
N LEU A 19 12.09 -13.20 -20.98
CA LEU A 19 13.04 -12.47 -20.14
C LEU A 19 14.34 -12.31 -20.96
N ASP A 20 14.83 -11.08 -21.07
CA ASP A 20 16.16 -10.72 -21.60
C ASP A 20 16.57 -11.24 -22.99
N GLY A 21 15.69 -11.16 -23.99
CA GLY A 21 16.05 -10.88 -25.40
C GLY A 21 17.17 -11.69 -26.07
N LYS A 22 17.53 -12.88 -25.58
CA LYS A 22 18.52 -13.78 -26.17
C LYS A 22 18.07 -15.23 -26.07
N GLU A 23 18.03 -15.90 -27.22
CA GLU A 23 17.94 -17.35 -27.33
C GLU A 23 19.25 -17.96 -26.83
N VAL A 24 19.20 -18.81 -25.81
CA VAL A 24 20.38 -19.56 -25.33
C VAL A 24 20.12 -21.04 -25.57
N HIS A 25 20.84 -21.59 -26.56
CA HIS A 25 21.01 -23.02 -26.73
C HIS A 25 21.95 -23.54 -25.63
N HIS A 26 21.49 -24.55 -24.89
CA HIS A 26 22.33 -25.35 -24.00
C HIS A 26 23.12 -26.36 -24.83
N ASP A 27 24.44 -26.26 -24.81
CA ASP A 27 25.34 -27.40 -25.06
C ASP A 27 26.35 -27.51 -23.91
N GLU A 28 26.50 -28.74 -23.41
CA GLU A 28 27.37 -29.14 -22.31
C GLU A 28 28.84 -29.28 -22.76
N ALA A 29 29.79 -28.97 -21.85
CA ALA A 29 30.82 -29.90 -21.31
C ALA A 29 32.24 -29.31 -21.13
N SER A 30 32.79 -29.56 -19.93
CA SER A 30 34.23 -29.71 -19.54
C SER A 30 35.15 -28.45 -19.62
N SER A 31 36.13 -28.17 -18.75
CA SER A 31 36.79 -28.86 -17.63
C SER A 31 37.77 -27.87 -16.93
N GLU A 32 37.85 -27.94 -15.59
CA GLU A 32 38.88 -27.54 -14.59
C GLU A 32 39.82 -26.29 -14.72
N PRO A 33 40.19 -25.65 -13.58
CA PRO A 33 41.07 -24.48 -13.49
C PRO A 33 42.55 -24.82 -13.21
N PRO A 34 43.48 -23.85 -13.37
CA PRO A 34 44.30 -23.45 -12.20
C PRO A 34 44.67 -21.95 -12.12
N GLU A 35 44.94 -21.49 -10.90
CA GLU A 35 45.62 -20.22 -10.54
C GLU A 35 47.16 -20.30 -10.77
N PRO A 36 48.00 -19.36 -10.28
CA PRO A 36 48.34 -18.04 -10.84
C PRO A 36 49.87 -17.92 -11.12
N GLU A 37 50.30 -16.97 -11.96
CA GLU A 37 51.70 -16.52 -11.95
C GLU A 37 51.77 -14.99 -12.04
N ASP A 38 52.58 -14.44 -11.14
CA ASP A 38 53.03 -13.05 -11.06
C ASP A 38 53.82 -12.66 -12.32
N ASP A 39 53.65 -11.42 -12.80
CA ASP A 39 54.80 -10.58 -13.13
C ASP A 39 54.40 -9.10 -13.23
N PHE A 40 55.26 -8.29 -12.60
CA PHE A 40 55.18 -6.84 -12.47
C PHE A 40 55.60 -6.12 -13.75
N ASP A 41 55.03 -4.91 -13.90
CA ASP A 41 55.55 -3.75 -14.63
C ASP A 41 55.83 -3.91 -16.13
N ASP A 42 54.99 -3.30 -16.95
CA ASP A 42 55.46 -2.26 -17.88
C ASP A 42 54.30 -1.39 -18.40
N ALA A 43 54.60 -0.11 -18.57
CA ALA A 43 53.69 0.97 -18.82
C ALA A 43 52.92 0.84 -20.14
N GLU A 44 51.59 0.77 -20.08
CA GLU A 44 50.71 1.05 -21.21
C GLU A 44 49.83 2.28 -20.96
N SER A 45 50.06 3.26 -21.82
CA SER A 45 49.33 4.50 -22.10
C SER A 45 47.87 4.53 -21.66
N VAL A 46 47.56 5.50 -20.78
CA VAL A 46 46.22 6.08 -20.63
C VAL A 46 45.74 6.56 -22.01
N PRO A 47 44.63 6.05 -22.57
CA PRO A 47 44.03 6.68 -23.73
C PRO A 47 43.42 8.01 -23.30
N ASP A 48 43.83 9.07 -23.98
CA ASP A 48 43.36 10.44 -23.79
C ASP A 48 41.83 10.50 -23.66
N VAL A 49 41.36 10.77 -22.45
CA VAL A 49 39.97 11.18 -22.18
C VAL A 49 39.86 12.65 -22.58
N GLU A 50 39.90 12.90 -23.89
CA GLU A 50 39.45 14.15 -24.51
C GLU A 50 38.24 13.86 -25.41
N ALA A 51 37.24 13.18 -24.84
CA ALA A 51 35.86 13.32 -25.29
C ALA A 51 35.12 14.14 -24.21
N GLN A 52 35.36 15.45 -24.21
CA GLN A 52 34.46 16.38 -23.54
C GLN A 52 33.04 16.08 -24.05
N PRO A 53 32.05 15.80 -23.18
CA PRO A 53 30.66 15.83 -23.64
C PRO A 53 30.43 17.22 -24.22
N LYS A 54 29.79 17.32 -25.39
CA LYS A 54 29.28 18.57 -25.97
C LYS A 54 28.31 19.21 -24.98
N MET A 55 28.84 19.88 -23.97
CA MET A 55 28.12 20.67 -22.98
C MET A 55 28.67 22.07 -23.12
N LEU A 56 27.76 23.01 -23.37
CA LEU A 56 27.95 24.48 -23.36
C LEU A 56 28.55 25.09 -24.63
N SER A 57 27.79 25.15 -25.72
CA SER A 57 28.04 26.10 -26.81
C SER A 57 26.88 27.06 -27.11
N GLU A 58 25.99 27.30 -26.15
CA GLU A 58 25.17 28.52 -26.15
C GLU A 58 25.52 29.32 -24.91
N VAL A 59 26.46 30.27 -25.06
CA VAL A 59 26.58 31.38 -24.13
C VAL A 59 25.33 32.24 -24.34
N ARG A 60 24.25 31.92 -23.63
CA ARG A 60 22.99 32.68 -23.69
C ARG A 60 23.22 34.06 -23.05
N GLU A 61 22.88 35.12 -23.76
CA GLU A 61 23.05 36.49 -23.28
C GLU A 61 22.24 36.72 -21.99
N ILE A 62 22.93 36.94 -20.87
CA ILE A 62 22.35 37.17 -19.53
C ILE A 62 21.63 38.54 -19.43
N THR A 63 21.61 39.30 -20.52
CA THR A 63 21.11 40.69 -20.56
C THR A 63 19.59 40.79 -20.59
N ASP A 64 18.87 39.75 -21.02
CA ASP A 64 17.40 39.72 -21.03
C ASP A 64 16.84 38.77 -19.96
N LEU A 65 16.67 39.32 -18.76
CA LEU A 65 16.13 38.60 -17.60
C LEU A 65 14.71 38.06 -17.82
N LYS A 66 13.90 38.67 -18.69
CA LYS A 66 12.53 38.21 -18.97
C LYS A 66 12.51 37.01 -19.91
N ALA A 67 13.43 36.98 -20.87
CA ALA A 67 13.64 35.79 -21.71
C ALA A 67 14.17 34.62 -20.86
N LEU A 68 15.12 34.89 -19.96
CA LEU A 68 15.62 33.89 -19.02
C LEU A 68 14.54 33.38 -18.06
N GLU A 69 13.66 34.24 -17.55
CA GLU A 69 12.55 33.84 -16.67
C GLU A 69 11.58 32.89 -17.38
N LYS A 70 11.28 33.16 -18.66
CA LYS A 70 10.43 32.29 -19.48
C LYS A 70 11.09 30.92 -19.74
N ASP A 71 12.41 30.90 -19.94
CA ASP A 71 13.20 29.67 -20.12
C ASP A 71 13.41 28.88 -18.82
N LEU A 72 13.47 29.56 -17.66
CA LEU A 72 13.56 28.94 -16.35
C LEU A 72 12.25 28.29 -15.89
N MET A 73 11.11 28.79 -16.40
CA MET A 73 9.79 28.23 -16.11
C MET A 73 9.64 26.85 -16.76
N ALA A 74 9.81 25.79 -15.97
CA ALA A 74 9.68 24.39 -16.41
C ALA A 74 8.37 24.12 -17.18
N PHE A 75 7.24 24.69 -16.72
CA PHE A 75 5.94 24.56 -17.37
C PHE A 75 5.84 25.31 -18.71
N GLY A 76 6.58 26.41 -18.88
CA GLY A 76 6.66 27.16 -20.13
C GLY A 76 7.38 26.35 -21.21
N ARG A 77 8.57 25.84 -20.88
CA ARG A 77 9.34 24.94 -21.76
C ARG A 77 8.57 23.68 -22.14
N ALA A 78 7.94 23.03 -21.15
CA ALA A 78 7.15 21.83 -21.40
C ALA A 78 5.98 22.10 -22.36
N ARG A 79 5.35 23.28 -22.27
CA ARG A 79 4.26 23.66 -23.18
C ARG A 79 4.75 23.87 -24.60
N GLU A 80 5.90 24.51 -24.79
CA GLU A 80 6.51 24.71 -26.12
C GLU A 80 6.95 23.37 -26.73
N MET A 81 7.53 22.46 -25.95
CA MET A 81 7.88 21.11 -26.43
C MET A 81 6.67 20.24 -26.78
N LEU A 82 5.52 20.52 -26.17
CA LEU A 82 4.23 19.86 -26.44
C LEU A 82 3.56 20.36 -27.72
N GLU A 83 3.99 21.48 -28.31
CA GLU A 83 3.45 22.02 -29.56
C GLU A 83 3.87 21.15 -30.76
N GLY A 84 3.26 19.96 -30.86
CA GLY A 84 3.42 19.03 -31.98
C GLY A 84 3.94 17.63 -31.64
N LYS A 85 4.23 17.33 -30.37
CA LYS A 85 4.76 16.03 -29.90
C LYS A 85 3.85 15.39 -28.86
N SER A 86 3.91 14.06 -28.74
CA SER A 86 3.21 13.35 -27.67
C SER A 86 3.88 13.59 -26.31
N VAL A 87 3.15 13.39 -25.21
CA VAL A 87 3.73 13.48 -23.85
C VAL A 87 4.84 12.45 -23.65
N GLU A 88 4.70 11.27 -24.28
CA GLU A 88 5.70 10.20 -24.24
C GLU A 88 6.99 10.62 -24.93
N GLU A 89 6.90 11.19 -26.13
CA GLU A 89 8.05 11.73 -26.87
C GLU A 89 8.74 12.86 -26.11
N LEU A 90 7.98 13.71 -25.42
CA LEU A 90 8.53 14.79 -24.60
C LEU A 90 9.37 14.22 -23.45
N VAL A 91 8.81 13.27 -22.69
CA VAL A 91 9.52 12.63 -21.56
C VAL A 91 10.74 11.87 -22.06
N LEU A 92 10.60 11.12 -23.15
CA LEU A 92 11.69 10.37 -23.76
C LEU A 92 12.80 11.31 -24.21
N ALA A 93 12.48 12.39 -24.91
CA ALA A 93 13.48 13.37 -25.36
C ALA A 93 14.22 14.02 -24.19
N TYR A 94 13.49 14.39 -23.13
CA TYR A 94 14.08 14.97 -21.91
C TYR A 94 15.08 14.01 -21.23
N PHE A 95 14.70 12.75 -21.02
CA PHE A 95 15.60 11.79 -20.36
C PHE A 95 16.75 11.35 -21.28
N GLN A 96 16.55 11.29 -22.60
CA GLN A 96 17.62 10.98 -23.55
C GLN A 96 18.64 12.11 -23.66
N GLU A 97 18.23 13.37 -23.51
CA GLU A 97 19.16 14.50 -23.49
C GLU A 97 20.12 14.43 -22.28
N ILE A 98 19.62 13.96 -21.13
CA ILE A 98 20.39 13.89 -19.88
C ILE A 98 21.19 12.58 -19.74
N TYR A 99 20.56 11.45 -20.06
CA TYR A 99 21.11 10.10 -19.80
C TYR A 99 21.53 9.34 -21.07
N GLY A 100 21.32 9.92 -22.25
CA GLY A 100 21.70 9.30 -23.53
C GLY A 100 20.96 7.99 -23.81
N GLU A 101 21.70 6.99 -24.29
CA GLU A 101 21.16 5.69 -24.72
C GLU A 101 20.78 4.75 -23.57
N ASP A 102 21.00 5.15 -22.32
CA ASP A 102 20.65 4.34 -21.14
C ASP A 102 19.15 4.27 -20.90
N VAL A 103 18.35 5.15 -21.50
CA VAL A 103 16.89 5.12 -21.44
C VAL A 103 16.37 4.00 -22.35
N ALA A 104 15.67 3.02 -21.78
CA ALA A 104 15.12 1.88 -22.51
C ALA A 104 13.72 2.18 -23.06
N CYS A 105 12.80 2.62 -22.19
CA CYS A 105 11.43 2.94 -22.58
C CYS A 105 10.78 3.91 -21.60
N VAL A 106 9.73 4.59 -22.07
CA VAL A 106 8.89 5.48 -21.27
C VAL A 106 7.45 5.01 -21.42
N ASN A 107 6.77 4.75 -20.32
CA ASN A 107 5.36 4.39 -20.30
C ASN A 107 4.57 5.52 -19.64
N VAL A 108 3.86 6.31 -20.44
CA VAL A 108 2.98 7.37 -19.92
C VAL A 108 1.70 6.74 -19.38
N ILE A 109 1.18 7.30 -18.29
CA ILE A 109 -0.05 6.80 -17.67
C ILE A 109 -1.26 7.44 -18.34
N PRO A 110 -2.16 6.65 -18.96
CA PRO A 110 -3.39 7.18 -19.57
C PRO A 110 -4.42 7.55 -18.51
N SER A 111 -5.43 8.34 -18.87
CA SER A 111 -6.44 8.78 -17.91
C SER A 111 -7.23 7.62 -17.31
N GLN A 112 -7.24 7.55 -15.97
CA GLN A 112 -7.72 6.39 -15.24
C GLN A 112 -9.17 6.50 -14.76
N LYS A 113 -9.73 7.72 -14.74
CA LYS A 113 -10.98 8.02 -14.00
C LYS A 113 -12.20 7.24 -14.49
N ALA A 114 -12.37 7.08 -15.80
CA ALA A 114 -13.49 6.38 -16.39
C ALA A 114 -13.27 4.86 -16.46
N LEU A 115 -12.02 4.43 -16.70
CA LEU A 115 -11.68 3.03 -16.97
C LEU A 115 -11.66 2.16 -15.69
N PHE A 116 -11.15 2.70 -14.57
CA PHE A 116 -10.97 1.92 -13.33
C PHE A 116 -12.26 1.34 -12.75
N PRO A 117 -13.36 2.11 -12.61
CA PRO A 117 -14.63 1.57 -12.12
C PRO A 117 -15.18 0.42 -12.98
N ILE A 118 -15.02 0.55 -14.31
CA ILE A 118 -15.45 -0.47 -15.28
C ILE A 118 -14.58 -1.72 -15.13
N LEU A 119 -13.25 -1.57 -15.06
CA LEU A 119 -12.31 -2.67 -14.88
C LEU A 119 -12.52 -3.42 -13.56
N ASN A 120 -12.77 -2.69 -12.46
CA ASN A 120 -13.07 -3.31 -11.16
C ASN A 120 -14.38 -4.10 -11.21
N SER A 121 -15.40 -3.55 -11.88
CA SER A 121 -16.68 -4.23 -12.08
C SER A 121 -16.52 -5.48 -12.96
N TYR A 122 -15.68 -5.42 -14.00
CA TYR A 122 -15.32 -6.56 -14.86
C TYR A 122 -14.63 -7.65 -14.05
N LYS A 123 -13.58 -7.31 -13.29
CA LYS A 123 -12.85 -8.27 -12.43
C LYS A 123 -13.78 -8.95 -11.42
N SER A 124 -14.65 -8.20 -10.75
CA SER A 124 -15.62 -8.74 -9.78
C SER A 124 -16.65 -9.66 -10.44
N THR A 125 -17.15 -9.28 -11.63
CA THR A 125 -18.10 -10.10 -12.39
C THR A 125 -17.45 -11.39 -12.89
N TYR A 126 -16.22 -11.30 -13.39
CA TYR A 126 -15.42 -12.43 -13.83
C TYR A 126 -15.15 -13.41 -12.68
N GLN A 127 -14.76 -12.90 -11.51
CA GLN A 127 -14.58 -13.72 -10.30
C GLN A 127 -15.86 -14.44 -9.91
N THR A 128 -17.00 -13.75 -9.94
CA THR A 128 -18.30 -14.36 -9.64
C THR A 128 -18.63 -15.48 -10.63
N LEU A 129 -18.32 -15.31 -11.92
CA LEU A 129 -18.53 -16.33 -12.93
C LEU A 129 -17.60 -17.54 -12.71
N ASP A 130 -16.32 -17.30 -12.45
CA ASP A 130 -15.33 -18.33 -12.15
C ASP A 130 -15.73 -19.15 -10.91
N ASP A 131 -16.19 -18.49 -9.85
CA ASP A 131 -16.71 -19.15 -8.66
C ASP A 131 -17.92 -20.04 -8.98
N LEU A 132 -18.86 -19.56 -9.79
CA LEU A 132 -20.03 -20.34 -10.21
C LEU A 132 -19.64 -21.56 -11.05
N LEU A 133 -18.73 -21.38 -12.01
CA LEU A 133 -18.26 -22.47 -12.86
C LEU A 133 -17.56 -23.54 -12.04
N ASN A 134 -16.69 -23.14 -11.12
CA ASN A 134 -15.99 -24.05 -10.23
C ASN A 134 -16.96 -24.83 -9.32
N VAL A 135 -18.04 -24.21 -8.84
CA VAL A 135 -19.09 -24.89 -8.06
C VAL A 135 -19.77 -25.98 -8.91
N TYR A 136 -20.11 -25.67 -10.15
CA TYR A 136 -20.74 -26.67 -11.04
C TYR A 136 -19.77 -27.79 -11.42
N LEU A 137 -18.50 -27.48 -11.70
CA LEU A 137 -17.46 -28.49 -11.92
C LEU A 137 -17.31 -29.41 -10.72
N GLN A 138 -17.38 -28.89 -9.50
CA GLN A 138 -17.31 -29.67 -8.27
C GLN A 138 -18.54 -30.57 -8.08
N GLN A 139 -19.74 -30.08 -8.38
CA GLN A 139 -20.97 -30.89 -8.36
C GLN A 139 -20.90 -32.02 -9.38
N LEU A 140 -20.39 -31.75 -10.59
CA LEU A 140 -20.22 -32.73 -11.65
C LEU A 140 -19.19 -33.80 -11.26
N LYS A 141 -18.06 -33.41 -10.67
CA LYS A 141 -17.07 -34.35 -10.08
C LYS A 141 -17.68 -35.25 -9.01
N ARG A 142 -18.62 -34.73 -8.22
CA ARG A 142 -19.35 -35.48 -7.17
C ARG A 142 -20.55 -36.28 -7.71
N ARG A 143 -20.77 -36.29 -9.04
CA ARG A 143 -21.93 -36.91 -9.70
C ARG A 143 -23.27 -36.45 -9.13
N GLN A 144 -23.33 -35.21 -8.64
CA GLN A 144 -24.56 -34.60 -8.15
C GLN A 144 -25.35 -33.96 -9.29
N GLN A 145 -26.67 -33.89 -9.17
CA GLN A 145 -27.49 -33.13 -10.12
C GLN A 145 -27.17 -31.63 -10.02
N ILE A 146 -26.87 -31.01 -11.16
CA ILE A 146 -26.55 -29.58 -11.25
C ILE A 146 -27.83 -28.77 -11.06
N LYS A 147 -27.87 -27.94 -10.02
CA LYS A 147 -28.93 -26.96 -9.84
C LYS A 147 -28.46 -25.63 -10.40
N LEU A 148 -28.90 -25.30 -11.61
CA LEU A 148 -28.58 -24.04 -12.27
C LEU A 148 -29.09 -22.86 -11.42
N LYS A 149 -28.16 -22.03 -10.97
CA LYS A 149 -28.44 -20.78 -10.26
C LYS A 149 -28.97 -19.77 -11.27
N SER A 150 -30.07 -19.14 -10.90
CA SER A 150 -30.71 -18.07 -11.67
C SER A 150 -30.55 -16.74 -10.98
N VAL A 151 -30.33 -15.68 -11.74
CA VAL A 151 -30.29 -14.28 -11.26
C VAL A 151 -31.54 -13.56 -11.75
N ILE A 152 -32.17 -12.78 -10.88
CA ILE A 152 -33.27 -11.90 -11.27
C ILE A 152 -32.63 -10.60 -11.72
N VAL A 153 -32.77 -10.30 -13.01
CA VAL A 153 -32.19 -9.11 -13.62
C VAL A 153 -33.32 -8.19 -14.03
N PHE A 154 -33.10 -6.88 -13.85
CA PHE A 154 -33.91 -5.86 -14.47
C PHE A 154 -33.10 -5.17 -15.58
N PRO A 155 -33.27 -5.60 -16.85
CA PRO A 155 -32.42 -5.18 -17.95
C PRO A 155 -32.35 -3.66 -18.20
N PRO A 156 -33.43 -2.87 -18.02
CA PRO A 156 -33.36 -1.41 -18.24
C PRO A 156 -32.31 -0.66 -17.41
N LEU A 157 -31.92 -1.18 -16.24
CA LEU A 157 -30.87 -0.55 -15.43
C LEU A 157 -29.47 -0.67 -16.04
N TYR A 158 -29.26 -1.65 -16.92
CA TYR A 158 -27.95 -1.93 -17.49
C TYR A 158 -27.77 -1.34 -18.89
N GLY A 159 -28.80 -0.65 -19.41
CA GLY A 159 -28.78 0.01 -20.71
C GLY A 159 -29.46 -0.77 -21.84
N SER A 160 -29.38 -0.21 -23.05
CA SER A 160 -30.10 -0.69 -24.23
C SER A 160 -29.74 -2.13 -24.66
N TRP A 161 -28.48 -2.55 -24.45
CA TRP A 161 -28.02 -3.90 -24.77
C TRP A 161 -28.78 -4.98 -23.98
N ALA A 162 -28.99 -4.73 -22.69
CA ALA A 162 -29.66 -5.68 -21.81
C ALA A 162 -31.14 -5.77 -22.16
N THR A 163 -31.79 -4.64 -22.48
CA THR A 163 -33.17 -4.62 -22.95
C THR A 163 -33.38 -5.31 -24.30
N SER A 164 -32.40 -5.23 -25.20
CA SER A 164 -32.44 -5.94 -26.49
C SER A 164 -32.37 -7.45 -26.31
N ARG A 165 -31.50 -7.92 -25.40
CA ARG A 165 -31.23 -9.36 -25.22
C ARG A 165 -32.19 -10.06 -24.26
N PHE A 166 -32.70 -9.37 -23.24
CA PHE A 166 -33.53 -9.96 -22.17
C PHE A 166 -34.90 -9.29 -22.01
N GLY A 167 -35.24 -8.31 -22.86
CA GLY A 167 -36.51 -7.58 -22.82
C GLY A 167 -36.55 -6.48 -21.76
N THR A 168 -37.71 -5.81 -21.63
CA THR A 168 -37.88 -4.64 -20.74
C THR A 168 -38.41 -4.99 -19.35
N LYS A 169 -38.94 -6.19 -19.16
CA LYS A 169 -39.51 -6.64 -17.87
C LYS A 169 -38.44 -7.31 -17.01
N LYS A 170 -38.75 -7.51 -15.72
CA LYS A 170 -37.90 -8.32 -14.81
C LYS A 170 -37.90 -9.77 -15.30
N VAL A 171 -36.73 -10.31 -15.60
CA VAL A 171 -36.58 -11.69 -16.08
C VAL A 171 -35.65 -12.46 -15.17
N LYS A 172 -36.03 -13.70 -14.88
CA LYS A 172 -35.19 -14.67 -14.18
C LYS A 172 -34.35 -15.40 -15.23
N VAL A 173 -33.08 -15.03 -15.32
CA VAL A 173 -32.14 -15.56 -16.31
C VAL A 173 -31.15 -16.48 -15.61
N GLU A 174 -30.63 -17.47 -16.32
CA GLU A 174 -29.51 -18.28 -15.82
C GLU A 174 -28.28 -17.40 -15.53
N ALA A 175 -27.62 -17.65 -14.40
CA ALA A 175 -26.50 -16.83 -13.95
C ALA A 175 -25.33 -16.81 -14.95
N ILE A 176 -24.99 -17.95 -15.56
CA ILE A 176 -23.88 -18.04 -16.53
C ILE A 176 -24.16 -17.15 -17.73
N VAL A 177 -25.34 -17.33 -18.35
CA VAL A 177 -25.74 -16.58 -19.55
C VAL A 177 -25.72 -15.07 -19.27
N TRP A 178 -26.18 -14.65 -18.09
CA TRP A 178 -26.12 -13.25 -17.68
C TRP A 178 -24.68 -12.74 -17.53
N HIS A 179 -23.84 -13.44 -16.78
CA HIS A 179 -22.48 -12.99 -16.50
C HIS A 179 -21.60 -12.97 -17.76
N VAL A 180 -21.73 -13.96 -18.64
CA VAL A 180 -21.00 -13.99 -19.93
C VAL A 180 -21.42 -12.79 -20.80
N ALA A 181 -22.73 -12.58 -20.99
CA ALA A 181 -23.21 -11.44 -21.77
C ALA A 181 -22.81 -10.09 -21.17
N ARG A 182 -22.75 -9.99 -19.83
CA ARG A 182 -22.28 -8.79 -19.13
C ARG A 182 -20.79 -8.55 -19.33
N LEU A 183 -19.97 -9.61 -19.31
CA LEU A 183 -18.53 -9.52 -19.54
C LEU A 183 -18.22 -9.11 -20.99
N ASP A 184 -18.94 -9.65 -21.97
CA ASP A 184 -18.81 -9.25 -23.37
C ASP A 184 -19.06 -7.75 -23.52
N LYS A 185 -20.15 -7.24 -22.91
CA LYS A 185 -20.45 -5.81 -22.97
C LYS A 185 -19.40 -4.96 -22.27
N MET A 186 -18.94 -5.37 -21.09
CA MET A 186 -17.88 -4.66 -20.39
C MET A 186 -16.56 -4.68 -21.17
N ARG A 187 -16.27 -5.74 -21.94
CA ARG A 187 -15.09 -5.78 -22.81
C ARG A 187 -15.18 -4.74 -23.93
N GLU A 188 -16.35 -4.57 -24.54
CA GLU A 188 -16.59 -3.47 -25.50
C GLU A 188 -16.41 -2.10 -24.84
N GLU A 189 -16.99 -1.89 -23.65
CA GLU A 189 -16.85 -0.64 -22.89
C GLU A 189 -15.38 -0.34 -22.54
N ILE A 190 -14.62 -1.37 -22.13
CA ILE A 190 -13.18 -1.26 -21.86
C ILE A 190 -12.42 -0.90 -23.12
N ALA A 191 -12.68 -1.55 -24.26
CA ALA A 191 -12.01 -1.24 -25.52
C ALA A 191 -12.30 0.20 -25.98
N SER A 192 -13.55 0.66 -25.85
CA SER A 192 -13.89 2.06 -26.14
C SER A 192 -13.25 3.04 -25.15
N GLY A 193 -13.19 2.68 -23.87
CA GLY A 193 -12.61 3.50 -22.83
C GLY A 193 -11.08 3.59 -22.90
N GLN A 194 -10.41 2.55 -23.41
CA GLN A 194 -8.96 2.58 -23.69
C GLN A 194 -8.64 3.61 -24.77
N LEU A 195 -9.39 3.61 -25.87
CA LEU A 195 -9.21 4.59 -26.95
C LEU A 195 -9.41 6.03 -26.46
N GLU A 196 -10.38 6.27 -25.57
CA GLU A 196 -10.60 7.60 -24.97
C GLU A 196 -9.48 7.97 -23.98
N ALA A 197 -9.01 7.01 -23.19
CA ALA A 197 -7.98 7.21 -22.19
C ALA A 197 -6.60 7.50 -22.81
N ASP A 198 -6.26 6.87 -23.93
CA ASP A 198 -4.99 7.08 -24.64
C ASP A 198 -4.85 8.51 -25.20
N VAL A 199 -5.97 9.20 -25.46
CA VAL A 199 -5.95 10.60 -25.91
C VAL A 199 -5.55 11.55 -24.78
N THR A 200 -5.88 11.22 -23.53
CA THR A 200 -5.64 12.09 -22.37
C THR A 200 -4.60 11.48 -21.44
N ALA A 201 -3.35 11.93 -21.55
CA ALA A 201 -2.29 11.54 -20.65
C ALA A 201 -2.43 12.20 -19.25
N GLU A 202 -2.19 11.43 -18.20
CA GLU A 202 -1.97 11.97 -16.86
C GLU A 202 -0.54 12.51 -16.71
N PRO A 203 -0.30 13.49 -15.82
CA PRO A 203 1.03 14.08 -15.62
C PRO A 203 1.93 13.16 -14.78
N ALA A 204 2.09 11.90 -15.21
CA ALA A 204 2.94 10.90 -14.61
C ALA A 204 3.36 9.86 -15.68
N ALA A 205 4.60 9.40 -15.61
CA ALA A 205 5.14 8.37 -16.49
C ALA A 205 6.13 7.48 -15.73
N PHE A 206 6.27 6.24 -16.18
CA PHE A 206 7.33 5.34 -15.74
C PHE A 206 8.46 5.36 -16.77
N VAL A 207 9.68 5.60 -16.31
CA VAL A 207 10.88 5.57 -17.16
C VAL A 207 11.70 4.34 -16.77
N THR A 208 12.01 3.50 -17.73
CA THR A 208 12.86 2.32 -17.55
C THR A 208 14.22 2.57 -18.17
N PHE A 209 15.26 2.25 -17.43
CA PHE A 209 16.65 2.36 -17.87
C PHE A 209 17.24 0.97 -18.10
N LYS A 210 18.23 0.88 -19.00
CA LYS A 210 19.01 -0.33 -19.26
C LYS A 210 19.93 -0.66 -18.08
N SER A 211 20.48 0.36 -17.43
CA SER A 211 21.40 0.23 -16.30
C SER A 211 20.74 0.60 -14.97
N ARG A 212 20.95 -0.22 -13.93
CA ARG A 212 20.51 0.07 -12.55
C ARG A 212 21.21 1.30 -11.96
N VAL A 213 22.45 1.57 -12.40
CA VAL A 213 23.21 2.74 -11.94
C VAL A 213 22.57 4.01 -12.46
N ALA A 214 22.25 4.07 -13.76
CA ALA A 214 21.55 5.20 -14.38
C ALA A 214 20.19 5.44 -13.73
N GLN A 215 19.41 4.37 -13.48
CA GLN A 215 18.13 4.46 -12.77
C GLN A 215 18.27 5.03 -11.36
N THR A 216 19.30 4.60 -10.62
CA THR A 216 19.55 5.08 -9.25
C THR A 216 19.94 6.56 -9.27
N ILE A 217 20.83 6.98 -10.18
CA ILE A 217 21.21 8.38 -10.37
C ILE A 217 19.98 9.22 -10.73
N ALA A 218 19.17 8.77 -11.69
CA ALA A 218 17.97 9.50 -12.09
C ALA A 218 16.93 9.63 -10.98
N SER A 219 16.76 8.60 -10.15
CA SER A 219 15.80 8.59 -9.04
C SER A 219 16.24 9.41 -7.82
N THR A 220 17.53 9.75 -7.71
CA THR A 220 18.08 10.47 -6.56
C THR A 220 18.50 11.90 -6.89
N ALA A 221 18.80 12.19 -8.15
CA ALA A 221 19.16 13.52 -8.61
C ALA A 221 17.93 14.42 -8.76
N LEU A 222 18.12 15.70 -8.44
CA LEU A 222 17.16 16.75 -8.81
C LEU A 222 17.26 16.97 -10.33
N GLN A 223 16.15 16.77 -11.04
CA GLN A 223 16.11 16.82 -12.51
C GLN A 223 16.00 18.24 -13.07
N ASP A 224 15.20 19.09 -12.43
CA ASP A 224 14.98 20.47 -12.87
C ASP A 224 15.21 21.45 -11.70
N HIS A 225 15.51 22.71 -12.04
CA HIS A 225 15.66 23.78 -11.07
C HIS A 225 14.36 24.01 -10.27
N ASP A 226 13.20 23.85 -10.92
CA ASP A 226 11.92 23.87 -10.23
C ASP A 226 11.64 22.51 -9.58
N THR A 227 11.79 22.45 -8.25
CA THR A 227 11.51 21.27 -7.43
C THR A 227 10.07 20.74 -7.53
N SER A 228 9.14 21.55 -8.02
CA SER A 228 7.74 21.15 -8.22
C SER A 228 7.49 20.49 -9.60
N ALA A 229 8.44 20.65 -10.53
CA ALA A 229 8.44 20.00 -11.83
C ALA A 229 9.34 18.76 -11.81
N TRP A 230 9.06 17.78 -12.67
CA TRP A 230 9.90 16.58 -12.86
C TRP A 230 10.34 15.88 -11.57
N THR A 231 9.41 15.67 -10.63
CA THR A 231 9.69 14.91 -9.41
C THR A 231 9.86 13.44 -9.73
N VAL A 232 11.12 12.96 -9.75
CA VAL A 232 11.46 11.56 -10.01
C VAL A 232 11.74 10.86 -8.68
N GLY A 233 11.32 9.61 -8.57
CA GLY A 233 11.64 8.74 -7.44
C GLY A 233 11.71 7.29 -7.90
N PRO A 234 12.22 6.38 -7.06
CA PRO A 234 12.26 4.96 -7.37
C PRO A 234 10.82 4.46 -7.58
N ALA A 235 10.58 3.82 -8.72
CA ALA A 235 9.28 3.25 -9.02
C ALA A 235 9.01 2.08 -8.05
N PRO A 236 7.88 2.10 -7.32
CA PRO A 236 7.48 0.98 -6.49
C PRO A 236 7.06 -0.22 -7.37
N GLY A 237 7.05 -1.42 -6.80
CA GLY A 237 6.65 -2.63 -7.50
C GLY A 237 5.22 -2.55 -8.08
N PRO A 238 4.93 -3.27 -9.17
CA PRO A 238 3.64 -3.15 -9.87
C PRO A 238 2.44 -3.51 -8.99
N ASP A 239 2.61 -4.46 -8.07
CA ASP A 239 1.55 -4.93 -7.17
C ASP A 239 1.28 -3.98 -5.99
N GLU A 240 2.24 -3.12 -5.64
CA GLU A 240 2.07 -2.14 -4.57
C GLU A 240 1.54 -0.79 -5.06
N LEU A 241 1.49 -0.55 -6.36
CA LEU A 241 1.02 0.72 -6.94
C LEU A 241 -0.46 0.97 -6.62
N VAL A 242 -0.74 2.13 -6.04
CA VAL A 242 -2.09 2.63 -5.82
C VAL A 242 -2.49 3.47 -7.01
N TRP A 243 -2.94 2.80 -8.08
CA TRP A 243 -3.26 3.42 -9.37
C TRP A 243 -4.17 4.64 -9.27
N THR A 244 -5.17 4.63 -8.39
CA THR A 244 -6.10 5.76 -8.20
C THR A 244 -5.44 7.07 -7.74
N ASN A 245 -4.23 7.01 -7.19
CA ASN A 245 -3.50 8.15 -6.67
C ASN A 245 -2.33 8.58 -7.57
N ILE A 246 -2.05 7.81 -8.62
CA ILE A 246 -1.05 8.14 -9.63
C ILE A 246 -1.60 9.30 -10.48
N GLY A 247 -0.72 10.17 -11.02
CA GLY A 247 -1.14 11.30 -11.87
C GLY A 247 -1.73 12.50 -11.15
N MET A 248 -1.68 12.54 -9.81
CA MET A 248 -2.18 13.68 -9.04
C MET A 248 -1.27 14.90 -9.18
N ARG A 249 -1.84 16.05 -9.57
CA ARG A 249 -1.11 17.32 -9.63
C ARG A 249 -0.57 17.74 -8.25
N ALA A 250 0.62 18.33 -8.22
CA ALA A 250 1.31 18.74 -6.99
C ALA A 250 0.46 19.64 -6.09
N TRP A 251 -0.20 20.67 -6.64
CA TRP A 251 -1.10 21.55 -5.87
C TRP A 251 -2.25 20.80 -5.19
N LEU A 252 -2.88 19.86 -5.91
CA LEU A 252 -3.97 19.06 -5.37
C LEU A 252 -3.47 18.14 -4.24
N ARG A 253 -2.27 17.58 -4.39
CA ARG A 253 -1.60 16.79 -3.35
C ARG A 253 -1.32 17.63 -2.10
N SER A 254 -0.81 18.85 -2.26
CA SER A 254 -0.58 19.79 -1.14
C SER A 254 -1.89 20.16 -0.43
N PHE A 255 -2.95 20.47 -1.16
CA PHE A 255 -4.26 20.77 -0.58
C PHE A 255 -4.84 19.56 0.19
N ARG A 256 -4.81 18.36 -0.39
CA ARG A 256 -5.26 17.14 0.29
C ARG A 256 -4.42 16.83 1.52
N SER A 257 -3.10 17.06 1.46
CA SER A 257 -2.20 16.92 2.61
C SER A 257 -2.59 17.88 3.75
N LEU A 258 -2.95 19.13 3.45
CA LEU A 258 -3.45 20.08 4.43
C LEU A 258 -4.77 19.60 5.07
N VAL A 259 -5.72 19.13 4.26
CA VAL A 259 -7.00 18.59 4.74
C VAL A 259 -6.79 17.38 5.64
N VAL A 260 -5.96 16.42 5.23
CA VAL A 260 -5.66 15.20 5.99
C VAL A 260 -4.93 15.53 7.30
N ASN A 261 -3.97 16.45 7.28
CA ASN A 261 -3.29 16.88 8.50
C ASN A 261 -4.23 17.59 9.48
N THR A 262 -5.13 18.44 8.97
CA THR A 262 -6.16 19.09 9.78
C THR A 262 -7.12 18.07 10.38
N ALA A 263 -7.58 17.10 9.58
CA ALA A 263 -8.44 16.01 10.03
C ALA A 263 -7.75 15.13 11.08
N TYR A 264 -6.45 14.84 10.91
CA TYR A 264 -5.67 14.10 11.89
C TYR A 264 -5.55 14.84 13.22
N VAL A 265 -5.23 16.14 13.19
CA VAL A 265 -5.16 16.97 14.41
C VAL A 265 -6.53 17.02 15.10
N ALA A 266 -7.61 17.22 14.36
CA ALA A 266 -8.97 17.16 14.90
C ALA A 266 -9.25 15.78 15.52
N LEU A 267 -8.87 14.70 14.85
CA LEU A 267 -9.04 13.34 15.36
C LEU A 267 -8.30 13.13 16.69
N VAL A 268 -7.06 13.63 16.84
CA VAL A 268 -6.30 13.54 18.10
C VAL A 268 -7.01 14.27 19.24
N PHE A 269 -7.46 15.51 19.02
CA PHE A 269 -8.11 16.30 20.09
C PHE A 269 -9.50 15.80 20.44
N PHE A 270 -10.29 15.38 19.44
CA PHE A 270 -11.66 14.95 19.65
C PHE A 270 -11.80 13.47 19.98
N TYR A 271 -10.73 12.65 19.92
CA TYR A 271 -10.82 11.21 20.16
C TYR A 271 -11.44 10.83 21.51
N GLY A 272 -11.17 11.61 22.56
CA GLY A 272 -11.73 11.37 23.89
C GLY A 272 -13.27 11.44 23.92
N ALA A 273 -13.88 12.29 23.09
CA ALA A 273 -15.32 12.54 23.15
C ALA A 273 -16.15 11.33 22.65
N PRO A 274 -15.90 10.73 21.47
CA PRO A 274 -16.57 9.51 21.04
C PRO A 274 -16.38 8.34 22.01
N VAL A 275 -15.18 8.20 22.59
CA VAL A 275 -14.90 7.14 23.57
C VAL A 275 -15.74 7.34 24.83
N ALA A 276 -15.78 8.56 25.38
CA ALA A 276 -16.57 8.88 26.56
C ALA A 276 -18.08 8.72 26.31
N LEU A 277 -18.57 9.14 25.15
CA LEU A 277 -19.98 8.96 24.76
C LEU A 277 -20.34 7.48 24.61
N ALA A 278 -19.50 6.69 23.96
CA ALA A 278 -19.72 5.24 23.82
C ALA A 278 -19.72 4.54 25.18
N GLN A 279 -18.76 4.88 26.06
CA GLN A 279 -18.72 4.37 27.43
C GLN A 279 -19.97 4.77 28.21
N GLY A 280 -20.40 6.04 28.13
CA GLY A 280 -21.62 6.52 28.79
C GLY A 280 -22.88 5.80 28.32
N TYR A 281 -23.03 5.59 27.01
CA TYR A 281 -24.16 4.86 26.45
C TYR A 281 -24.18 3.39 26.86
N LEU A 282 -23.04 2.70 26.81
CA LEU A 282 -22.93 1.30 27.20
C LEU A 282 -23.15 1.12 28.71
N ASN A 283 -22.70 2.08 29.53
CA ASN A 283 -22.96 2.11 30.97
C ASN A 283 -24.44 2.35 31.32
N GLN A 284 -25.23 2.98 30.44
CA GLN A 284 -26.67 3.14 30.69
C GLN A 284 -27.49 1.95 30.19
N SER A 285 -27.09 1.37 29.05
CA SER A 285 -27.85 0.31 28.38
C SER A 285 -27.51 -1.11 28.81
N LEU A 286 -26.23 -1.42 29.06
CA LEU A 286 -25.75 -2.79 29.33
C LEU A 286 -25.45 -3.05 30.81
N PHE A 287 -25.31 -2.00 31.62
CA PHE A 287 -24.98 -2.11 33.05
C PHE A 287 -25.99 -2.94 33.87
N PRO A 288 -27.33 -2.86 33.68
CA PRO A 288 -28.24 -3.68 34.47
C PRO A 288 -28.25 -5.18 34.09
N ILE A 289 -27.61 -5.57 32.98
CA ILE A 289 -27.68 -6.93 32.42
C ILE A 289 -26.34 -7.67 32.57
N LEU A 290 -25.22 -6.95 32.70
CA LEU A 290 -23.88 -7.53 32.76
C LEU A 290 -23.46 -7.94 34.18
N PRO A 291 -22.69 -9.04 34.34
CA PRO A 291 -22.07 -9.38 35.62
C PRO A 291 -21.05 -8.31 36.06
N PRO A 292 -20.86 -8.11 37.38
CA PRO A 292 -20.07 -7.01 37.94
C PRO A 292 -18.60 -6.99 37.50
N VAL A 293 -18.04 -8.16 37.20
CA VAL A 293 -16.68 -8.29 36.65
C VAL A 293 -16.58 -7.68 35.25
N LEU A 294 -17.60 -7.87 34.41
CA LEU A 294 -17.62 -7.35 33.04
C LEU A 294 -17.89 -5.83 33.01
N GLN A 295 -18.64 -5.32 33.99
CA GLN A 295 -18.85 -3.89 34.18
C GLN A 295 -17.54 -3.15 34.46
N ALA A 296 -16.65 -3.73 35.27
CA ALA A 296 -15.34 -3.14 35.58
C ALA A 296 -14.36 -3.15 34.39
N LEU A 297 -14.50 -4.12 33.48
CA LEU A 297 -13.66 -4.28 32.28
C LEU A 297 -14.18 -3.49 31.07
N LEU A 298 -15.45 -3.06 31.10
CA LEU A 298 -16.13 -2.41 29.98
C LEU A 298 -15.35 -1.20 29.42
N PRO A 299 -14.83 -0.25 30.24
CA PRO A 299 -14.13 0.92 29.70
C PRO A 299 -12.86 0.55 28.94
N GLY A 300 -12.13 -0.47 29.42
CA GLY A 300 -10.92 -0.98 28.79
C GLY A 300 -11.21 -1.71 27.47
N ILE A 301 -12.29 -2.49 27.41
CA ILE A 301 -12.73 -3.16 26.18
C ILE A 301 -13.14 -2.12 25.13
N VAL A 302 -13.93 -1.11 25.51
CA VAL A 302 -14.36 -0.05 24.60
C VAL A 302 -13.16 0.70 24.04
N LEU A 303 -12.21 1.11 24.90
CA LEU A 303 -10.99 1.78 24.45
C LEU A 303 -10.19 0.90 23.47
N THR A 304 -10.07 -0.40 23.76
CA THR A 304 -9.36 -1.35 22.89
C THR A 304 -10.03 -1.48 21.53
N ILE A 305 -11.36 -1.51 21.47
CA ILE A 305 -12.12 -1.55 20.20
C ILE A 305 -11.89 -0.26 19.40
N PHE A 306 -11.97 0.91 20.03
CA PHE A 306 -11.71 2.18 19.35
C PHE A 306 -10.27 2.29 18.84
N LEU A 307 -9.29 1.78 19.59
CA LEU A 307 -7.89 1.69 19.13
C LEU A 307 -7.70 0.67 18.01
N ALA A 308 -8.53 -0.37 17.92
CA ALA A 308 -8.48 -1.35 16.83
C ALA A 308 -9.05 -0.80 15.51
N ILE A 309 -10.04 0.11 15.58
CA ILE A 309 -10.65 0.75 14.40
C ILE A 309 -9.74 1.85 13.82
N LEU A 310 -9.00 2.54 14.68
CA LEU A 310 -8.18 3.68 14.30
C LEU A 310 -7.17 3.39 13.15
N PRO A 311 -6.43 2.28 13.16
CA PRO A 311 -5.64 1.81 12.04
C PRO A 311 -6.32 1.92 10.67
N THR A 312 -7.58 1.48 10.58
CA THR A 312 -8.36 1.52 9.34
C THR A 312 -8.65 2.95 8.92
N ILE A 313 -8.97 3.83 9.87
CA ILE A 313 -9.19 5.26 9.61
C ILE A 313 -7.91 5.92 9.10
N LEU A 314 -6.77 5.67 9.76
CA LEU A 314 -5.47 6.25 9.36
C LEU A 314 -5.02 5.75 7.98
N GLY A 315 -5.21 4.46 7.68
CA GLY A 315 -4.95 3.93 6.33
C GLY A 315 -5.83 4.59 5.26
N PHE A 316 -7.09 4.84 5.57
CA PHE A 316 -7.99 5.58 4.66
C PHE A 316 -7.57 7.04 4.47
N LEU A 317 -7.14 7.73 5.54
CA LEU A 317 -6.58 9.08 5.44
C LEU A 317 -5.32 9.13 4.57
N ALA A 318 -4.44 8.12 4.68
CA ALA A 318 -3.24 8.01 3.85
C ALA A 318 -3.58 7.81 2.36
N LEU A 319 -4.62 7.03 2.05
CA LEU A 319 -5.13 6.90 0.68
C LEU A 319 -5.69 8.23 0.15
N ILE A 320 -6.47 8.97 0.96
CA ILE A 320 -6.99 10.29 0.57
C ILE A 320 -5.86 11.28 0.31
N ARG A 321 -4.79 11.26 1.12
CA ARG A 321 -3.63 12.15 0.95
C ARG A 321 -2.98 12.00 -0.43
N GLY A 322 -3.09 10.83 -1.05
CA GLY A 322 -2.49 10.52 -2.34
C GLY A 322 -1.19 9.73 -2.23
N ALA A 323 -1.08 8.81 -1.25
CA ALA A 323 0.02 7.86 -1.22
C ALA A 323 0.02 6.99 -2.50
N GLN A 324 1.17 6.92 -3.17
CA GLN A 324 1.33 6.30 -4.51
C GLN A 324 1.56 4.78 -4.42
N SER A 325 2.04 4.27 -3.28
CA SER A 325 2.25 2.83 -3.05
C SER A 325 1.62 2.37 -1.74
N GLN A 326 1.29 1.08 -1.65
CA GLN A 326 0.81 0.43 -0.44
C GLN A 326 1.85 0.50 0.68
N SER A 327 3.15 0.38 0.36
CA SER A 327 4.24 0.60 1.31
C SER A 327 4.16 2.00 1.94
N ARG A 328 3.97 3.05 1.13
CA ARG A 328 3.86 4.43 1.62
C ARG A 328 2.58 4.63 2.45
N VAL A 329 1.47 3.98 2.09
CA VAL A 329 0.23 3.99 2.90
C VAL A 329 0.50 3.44 4.30
N GLN A 330 1.15 2.28 4.39
CA GLN A 330 1.45 1.66 5.67
C GLN A 330 2.46 2.48 6.48
N TRP A 331 3.47 3.08 5.82
CA TRP A 331 4.43 3.94 6.49
C TRP A 331 3.81 5.21 7.05
N GLU A 332 3.00 5.91 6.25
CA GLU A 332 2.26 7.10 6.70
C GLU A 332 1.29 6.80 7.86
N MET A 333 0.79 5.57 7.90
CA MET A 333 0.01 5.07 9.02
C MET A 333 0.88 4.86 10.26
N VAL A 334 2.09 4.30 10.15
CA VAL A 334 3.05 4.20 11.28
C VAL A 334 3.38 5.59 11.84
N GLU A 335 3.75 6.54 10.98
CA GLU A 335 4.16 7.90 11.34
C GLU A 335 3.07 8.66 12.10
N ARG A 336 1.81 8.42 11.79
CA ARG A 336 0.67 9.07 12.46
C ARG A 336 0.15 8.27 13.65
N TYR A 337 0.18 6.94 13.57
CA TYR A 337 -0.37 6.10 14.62
C TYR A 337 0.50 6.08 15.87
N PHE A 338 1.84 6.10 15.72
CA PHE A 338 2.75 6.16 16.85
C PHE A 338 2.54 7.40 17.74
N PRO A 339 2.64 8.65 17.24
CA PRO A 339 2.41 9.84 18.08
C PRO A 339 0.98 9.89 18.63
N PHE A 340 -0.01 9.40 17.88
CA PHE A 340 -1.37 9.25 18.39
C PHE A 340 -1.41 8.34 19.64
N GLN A 341 -0.76 7.17 19.59
CA GLN A 341 -0.67 6.27 20.73
C GLN A 341 0.08 6.89 21.91
N VAL A 342 1.11 7.70 21.67
CA VAL A 342 1.79 8.44 22.74
C VAL A 342 0.80 9.38 23.44
N VAL A 343 -0.01 10.14 22.70
CA VAL A 343 -1.01 11.02 23.33
C VAL A 343 -2.08 10.23 24.09
N VAL A 344 -2.66 9.21 23.48
CA VAL A 344 -3.83 8.51 24.06
C VAL A 344 -3.46 7.45 25.09
N VAL A 345 -2.39 6.68 24.87
CA VAL A 345 -2.01 5.57 25.76
C VAL A 345 -1.02 6.03 26.82
N PHE A 346 -0.09 6.94 26.48
CA PHE A 346 0.91 7.40 27.44
C PHE A 346 0.46 8.66 28.18
N VAL A 347 0.15 9.76 27.48
CA VAL A 347 -0.19 11.04 28.13
C VAL A 347 -1.52 10.94 28.89
N PHE A 348 -2.59 10.39 28.31
CA PHE A 348 -3.87 10.29 29.03
C PHE A 348 -3.77 9.38 30.26
N GLN A 349 -3.00 8.30 30.18
CA GLN A 349 -2.83 7.41 31.32
C GLN A 349 -1.95 8.04 32.40
N LEU A 350 -0.92 8.79 32.03
CA LEU A 350 -0.04 9.49 32.97
C LEU A 350 -0.77 10.57 33.78
N PHE A 351 -1.59 11.38 33.11
CA PHE A 351 -2.27 12.53 33.73
C PHE A 351 -3.75 12.28 34.05
N GLY A 352 -4.27 11.09 33.72
CA GLY A 352 -5.64 10.67 34.05
C GLY A 352 -6.71 11.62 33.54
N GLN A 353 -7.67 11.97 34.42
CA GLN A 353 -8.78 12.88 34.09
C GLN A 353 -8.35 14.29 33.71
N LEU A 354 -7.16 14.76 34.15
CA LEU A 354 -6.66 16.09 33.74
C LEU A 354 -6.39 16.15 32.23
N ALA A 355 -5.99 15.04 31.61
CA ALA A 355 -5.72 14.96 30.18
C ALA A 355 -6.97 14.68 29.32
N ALA A 356 -8.11 14.35 29.94
CA ALA A 356 -9.38 14.14 29.22
C ALA A 356 -9.81 15.40 28.45
N ASN A 357 -9.44 16.58 28.96
CA ASN A 357 -9.53 17.86 28.24
C ASN A 357 -8.12 18.35 27.90
N LEU A 358 -7.54 17.84 26.81
CA LEU A 358 -6.22 18.25 26.30
C LEU A 358 -6.03 19.76 26.19
N ILE A 359 -7.10 20.50 25.90
CA ILE A 359 -7.09 21.97 25.80
C ILE A 359 -6.92 22.61 27.18
N GLU A 360 -7.60 22.10 28.21
CA GLU A 360 -7.46 22.59 29.59
C GLU A 360 -6.11 22.19 30.18
N PHE A 361 -5.64 20.99 29.85
CA PHE A 361 -4.29 20.53 30.18
C PHE A 361 -3.20 21.39 29.55
N ALA A 362 -3.32 21.70 28.25
CA ALA A 362 -2.37 22.59 27.58
C ALA A 362 -2.38 24.00 28.19
N LYS A 363 -3.54 24.53 28.53
CA LYS A 363 -3.69 25.84 29.20
C LYS A 363 -3.11 25.83 30.62
N SER A 364 -3.29 24.76 31.39
CA SER A 364 -2.78 24.65 32.76
C SER A 364 -1.26 24.55 32.79
N ILE A 365 -0.65 23.83 31.84
CA ILE A 365 0.81 23.78 31.67
C ILE A 365 1.36 25.14 31.24
N ALA A 366 0.70 25.81 30.27
CA ALA A 366 1.15 27.10 29.77
C ALA A 366 1.14 28.20 30.84
N THR A 367 0.23 28.10 31.82
CA THR A 367 0.13 29.08 32.91
C THR A 367 1.07 28.79 34.08
N LYS A 368 1.32 27.52 34.41
CA LYS A 368 2.24 27.12 35.50
C LYS A 368 3.01 25.84 35.14
N PRO A 369 4.21 25.95 34.56
CA PRO A 369 4.98 24.78 34.12
C PRO A 369 5.48 23.91 35.29
N GLU A 370 5.64 24.47 36.49
CA GLU A 370 6.10 23.74 37.68
C GLU A 370 5.14 22.63 38.12
N ILE A 371 3.84 22.82 37.87
CA ILE A 371 2.80 21.84 38.20
C ILE A 371 3.01 20.53 37.43
N LEU A 372 3.51 20.61 36.19
CA LEU A 372 3.80 19.43 35.37
C LEU A 372 4.82 18.51 36.05
N PHE A 373 5.93 19.08 36.54
CA PHE A 373 7.00 18.30 37.18
C PHE A 373 6.52 17.68 38.49
N GLN A 374 5.69 18.40 39.27
CA GLN A 374 5.12 17.86 40.51
C GLN A 374 4.12 16.73 40.25
N LEU A 375 3.24 16.87 39.27
CA LEU A 375 2.33 15.80 38.86
C LEU A 375 3.10 14.60 38.32
N LEU A 376 4.09 14.82 37.46
CA LEU A 376 4.88 13.72 36.92
C LEU A 376 5.63 12.96 38.02
N ALA A 377 6.26 13.68 38.96
CA ALA A 377 6.94 13.07 40.09
C ALA A 377 5.98 12.25 41.00
N ALA A 378 4.76 12.74 41.22
CA ALA A 378 3.77 12.06 42.05
C ALA A 378 3.16 10.82 41.37
N TYR A 379 2.80 10.92 40.08
CA TYR A 379 2.06 9.87 39.38
C TYR A 379 2.95 8.87 38.64
N ALA A 380 4.17 9.25 38.21
CA ALA A 380 5.00 8.36 37.40
C ALA A 380 5.31 7.00 38.06
N PRO A 381 5.64 6.90 39.36
CA PRO A 381 5.87 5.60 39.99
C PRO A 381 4.63 4.69 39.98
N GLN A 382 3.46 5.25 40.26
CA GLN A 382 2.20 4.49 40.24
C GLN A 382 1.88 3.99 38.82
N GLN A 383 2.11 4.84 37.82
CA GLN A 383 1.87 4.49 36.42
C GLN A 383 2.90 3.49 35.89
N SER A 384 4.14 3.49 36.40
CA SER A 384 5.16 2.49 36.06
C SER A 384 4.67 1.05 36.37
N PHE A 385 4.04 0.83 37.53
CA PHE A 385 3.44 -0.47 37.85
C PHE A 385 2.30 -0.84 36.89
N PHE A 386 1.41 0.11 36.56
CA PHE A 386 0.35 -0.11 35.58
C PHE A 386 0.90 -0.50 34.21
N PHE A 387 1.88 0.25 33.68
CA PHE A 387 2.48 -0.03 32.38
C PHE A 387 3.25 -1.35 32.37
N THR A 388 3.89 -1.73 33.49
CA THR A 388 4.52 -3.05 33.64
C THR A 388 3.49 -4.17 33.45
N SER A 389 2.36 -4.11 34.17
CA SER A 389 1.29 -5.09 34.03
C SER A 389 0.66 -5.07 32.64
N TYR A 390 0.48 -3.89 32.04
CA TYR A 390 -0.04 -3.73 30.69
C TYR A 390 0.86 -4.39 29.63
N VAL A 391 2.18 -4.16 29.68
CA VAL A 391 3.13 -4.80 28.77
C VAL A 391 3.17 -6.30 28.99
N LEU A 392 3.09 -6.77 30.24
CA LEU A 392 3.05 -8.20 30.56
C LEU A 392 1.83 -8.89 29.96
N VAL A 393 0.64 -8.30 30.13
CA VAL A 393 -0.62 -8.84 29.57
C VAL A 393 -0.59 -8.81 28.04
N LYS A 394 -0.10 -7.72 27.43
CA LYS A 394 0.05 -7.65 25.97
C LYS A 394 1.08 -8.64 25.42
N GLY A 395 2.18 -8.86 26.14
CA GLY A 395 3.25 -9.77 25.75
C GLY A 395 2.82 -11.23 25.85
N LEU A 396 2.34 -11.66 27.02
CA LEU A 396 1.94 -13.05 27.23
C LEU A 396 0.60 -13.35 26.56
N SER A 397 -0.47 -12.64 26.94
CA SER A 397 -1.81 -12.96 26.42
C SER A 397 -2.01 -12.43 25.00
N GLY A 398 -1.62 -11.18 24.74
CA GLY A 398 -1.82 -10.53 23.44
C GLY A 398 -1.07 -11.23 22.30
N ARG A 399 0.24 -11.50 22.47
CA ARG A 399 1.02 -12.20 21.44
C ARG A 399 0.59 -13.65 21.28
N THR A 400 0.26 -14.37 22.35
CA THR A 400 -0.21 -15.75 22.20
C THR A 400 -1.55 -15.83 21.48
N ILE A 401 -2.49 -14.91 21.72
CA ILE A 401 -3.74 -14.83 20.95
C ILE A 401 -3.45 -14.53 19.48
N GLN A 402 -2.43 -13.72 19.19
CA GLN A 402 -2.00 -13.41 17.83
C GLN A 402 -1.53 -14.64 17.05
N LEU A 403 -1.07 -15.71 17.72
CA LEU A 403 -0.72 -16.98 17.07
C LEU A 403 -1.92 -17.62 16.35
N ILE A 404 -3.12 -17.47 16.92
CA ILE A 404 -4.37 -17.98 16.33
C ILE A 404 -4.88 -17.02 15.23
N ASN A 405 -4.42 -15.76 15.25
CA ASN A 405 -4.83 -14.69 14.36
C ASN A 405 -6.36 -14.63 14.17
N PRO A 406 -7.13 -14.31 15.23
CA PRO A 406 -8.58 -14.51 15.24
C PRO A 406 -9.32 -13.68 14.20
N GLY A 407 -8.83 -12.50 13.82
CA GLY A 407 -9.49 -11.64 12.84
C GLY A 407 -9.60 -12.29 11.46
N PRO A 408 -8.47 -12.65 10.82
CA PRO A 408 -8.46 -13.42 9.58
C PRO A 408 -9.16 -14.77 9.69
N LEU A 409 -9.09 -15.45 10.85
CA LEU A 409 -9.74 -16.73 11.04
C LEU A 409 -11.28 -16.63 11.02
N VAL A 410 -11.84 -15.60 11.66
CA VAL A 410 -13.28 -15.31 11.61
C VAL A 410 -13.70 -14.93 10.18
N MET A 411 -12.90 -14.10 9.50
CA MET A 411 -13.17 -13.73 8.10
C MET A 411 -13.08 -14.94 7.16
N TYR A 412 -12.13 -15.83 7.39
CA TYR A 412 -12.02 -17.09 6.67
C TYR A 412 -13.25 -17.96 6.93
N TRP A 413 -13.70 -18.11 8.17
CA TRP A 413 -14.91 -18.91 8.45
C TRP A 413 -16.16 -18.34 7.76
N LEU A 414 -16.34 -17.02 7.82
CA LEU A 414 -17.45 -16.32 7.16
C LEU A 414 -17.41 -16.47 5.64
N LYS A 415 -16.23 -16.29 5.02
CA LYS A 415 -16.05 -16.41 3.56
C LYS A 415 -16.01 -17.86 3.08
N SER A 416 -15.50 -18.80 3.88
CA SER A 416 -15.42 -20.23 3.57
C SER A 416 -16.80 -20.88 3.51
N SER A 417 -17.78 -20.35 4.27
CA SER A 417 -19.19 -20.72 4.11
C SER A 417 -19.71 -20.43 2.70
N THR A 418 -19.20 -19.37 2.05
CA THR A 418 -19.56 -18.99 0.67
C THR A 418 -18.62 -19.56 -0.41
N ALA A 419 -17.38 -19.90 -0.06
CA ALA A 419 -16.34 -20.39 -0.97
C ALA A 419 -16.27 -21.94 -0.96
N VAL A 420 -17.06 -22.57 -1.82
CA VAL A 420 -17.18 -24.05 -1.88
C VAL A 420 -15.96 -24.70 -2.56
N THR A 421 -15.27 -23.95 -3.42
CA THR A 421 -14.25 -24.47 -4.36
C THR A 421 -12.83 -24.30 -3.81
N PRO A 422 -11.88 -25.20 -4.14
CA PRO A 422 -10.52 -25.14 -3.61
C PRO A 422 -9.78 -23.85 -4.01
N GLN A 423 -10.01 -23.35 -5.23
CA GLN A 423 -9.44 -22.08 -5.71
C GLN A 423 -10.04 -20.87 -4.99
N ALA A 424 -11.34 -20.87 -4.70
CA ALA A 424 -11.93 -19.79 -3.91
C ALA A 424 -11.39 -19.78 -2.47
N LYS A 425 -11.11 -20.96 -1.90
CA LYS A 425 -10.49 -21.06 -0.58
C LYS A 425 -9.04 -20.59 -0.56
N SER A 426 -8.23 -20.94 -1.56
CA SER A 426 -6.86 -20.45 -1.65
C SER A 426 -6.82 -18.92 -1.75
N ARG A 427 -7.67 -18.32 -2.58
CA ARG A 427 -7.78 -16.84 -2.67
C ARG A 427 -8.11 -16.16 -1.35
N VAL A 428 -8.93 -16.78 -0.49
CA VAL A 428 -9.23 -16.22 0.84
C VAL A 428 -8.01 -16.31 1.75
N LEU A 429 -7.24 -17.40 1.68
CA LEU A 429 -5.99 -17.54 2.43
C LEU A 429 -4.93 -16.55 1.96
N ASP A 430 -4.79 -16.38 0.64
CA ASP A 430 -3.84 -15.43 0.04
C ASP A 430 -4.17 -13.97 0.40
N SER A 431 -5.41 -13.68 0.83
CA SER A 431 -5.83 -12.34 1.26
C SER A 431 -5.39 -11.94 2.68
N ILE A 432 -4.69 -12.83 3.39
CA ILE A 432 -4.23 -12.61 4.76
C ILE A 432 -2.81 -12.04 4.72
N PHE A 433 -2.70 -10.72 4.85
CA PHE A 433 -1.43 -10.00 4.80
C PHE A 433 -0.97 -9.52 6.17
N PHE A 434 0.34 -9.35 6.32
CA PHE A 434 0.91 -8.69 7.49
C PHE A 434 0.73 -7.17 7.39
N GLN A 435 0.10 -6.58 8.41
CA GLN A 435 -0.14 -5.13 8.46
C GLN A 435 0.97 -4.42 9.24
N TYR A 436 2.01 -3.94 8.55
CA TYR A 436 3.11 -3.22 9.18
C TYR A 436 2.63 -1.96 9.93
N GLY A 437 1.66 -1.26 9.36
CA GLY A 437 1.06 -0.05 9.94
C GLY A 437 0.47 -0.22 11.35
N THR A 438 0.02 -1.43 11.72
CA THR A 438 -0.51 -1.70 13.07
C THR A 438 0.55 -2.23 14.01
N TYR A 439 1.36 -3.18 13.54
CA TYR A 439 2.28 -3.91 14.40
C TYR A 439 3.47 -3.07 14.84
N ILE A 440 4.04 -2.26 13.92
CA ILE A 440 5.21 -1.43 14.23
C ILE A 440 4.88 -0.43 15.36
N PRO A 441 3.78 0.35 15.32
CA PRO A 441 3.45 1.29 16.40
C PRO A 441 3.22 0.62 17.75
N TYR A 442 2.61 -0.57 17.79
CA TYR A 442 2.45 -1.30 19.05
C TYR A 442 3.80 -1.70 19.68
N ASP A 443 4.77 -2.07 18.83
CA ASP A 443 6.09 -2.51 19.28
C ASP A 443 6.99 -1.34 19.66
N THR A 444 6.96 -0.25 18.89
CA THR A 444 7.68 0.99 19.22
C THR A 444 7.11 1.65 20.46
N MET A 445 5.79 1.57 20.70
CA MET A 445 5.17 2.04 21.93
C MET A 445 5.63 1.22 23.15
N THR A 446 5.73 -0.11 23.01
CA THR A 446 6.24 -0.97 24.08
C THR A 446 7.72 -0.68 24.37
N LEU A 447 8.52 -0.41 23.33
CA LEU A 447 9.90 0.03 23.45
C LEU A 447 9.99 1.38 24.19
N LEU A 448 9.15 2.36 23.82
CA LEU A 448 9.08 3.67 24.47
C LEU A 448 8.77 3.55 25.97
N LEU A 449 7.76 2.75 26.32
CA LEU A 449 7.41 2.47 27.72
C LEU A 449 8.57 1.83 28.48
N GLY A 450 9.22 0.84 27.85
CA GLY A 450 10.39 0.17 28.40
C GLY A 450 11.53 1.13 28.73
N LEU A 451 11.90 1.98 27.76
CA LEU A 451 12.98 2.95 27.92
C LEU A 451 12.65 4.05 28.92
N THR A 452 11.41 4.55 28.92
CA THR A 452 11.00 5.65 29.79
C THR A 452 10.93 5.23 31.26
N PHE A 453 10.41 4.03 31.53
CA PHE A 453 10.23 3.54 32.90
C PHE A 453 11.38 2.67 33.40
N ALA A 454 12.40 2.37 32.58
CA ALA A 454 13.58 1.60 32.98
C ALA A 454 14.27 2.17 34.22
N VAL A 455 14.39 3.50 34.31
CA VAL A 455 15.06 4.18 35.42
C VAL A 455 14.20 4.15 36.70
N GLN A 456 12.88 4.15 36.56
CA GLN A 456 11.95 4.19 37.70
C GLN A 456 11.72 2.80 38.29
N ASN A 457 11.58 1.79 37.43
CA ASN A 457 11.35 0.41 37.84
C ASN A 457 12.19 -0.55 36.97
N PRO A 458 13.27 -1.15 37.53
CA PRO A 458 14.15 -2.05 36.79
C PRO A 458 13.48 -3.37 36.38
N LEU A 459 12.26 -3.65 36.83
CA LEU A 459 11.48 -4.80 36.35
C LEU A 459 10.85 -4.55 34.98
N VAL A 460 10.61 -3.29 34.59
CA VAL A 460 9.98 -2.97 33.30
C VAL A 460 10.80 -3.50 32.12
N PRO A 461 12.13 -3.26 32.03
CA PRO A 461 12.95 -3.79 30.94
C PRO A 461 12.92 -5.32 30.85
N PHE A 462 12.87 -6.02 31.98
CA PHE A 462 12.75 -7.48 32.00
C PHE A 462 11.41 -7.96 31.40
N VAL A 463 10.31 -7.28 31.74
CA VAL A 463 9.00 -7.58 31.15
C VAL A 463 8.97 -7.24 29.65
N CYS A 464 9.58 -6.12 29.24
CA CYS A 464 9.75 -5.77 27.82
C CYS A 464 10.59 -6.81 27.06
N PHE A 465 11.64 -7.35 27.68
CA PHE A 465 12.42 -8.44 27.10
C PHE A 465 11.56 -9.68 26.85
N LEU A 466 10.75 -10.09 27.84
CA LEU A 466 9.78 -11.19 27.66
C LEU A 466 8.76 -10.91 26.55
N TYR A 467 8.29 -9.66 26.43
CA TYR A 467 7.42 -9.23 25.33
C TYR A 467 8.09 -9.43 23.95
N PHE A 468 9.35 -9.02 23.80
CA PHE A 468 10.06 -9.18 22.54
C PHE A 468 10.43 -10.64 22.25
N CYS A 469 10.75 -11.45 23.26
CA CYS A 469 10.99 -12.89 23.07
C CYS A 469 9.73 -13.60 22.56
N THR A 470 8.58 -13.38 23.21
CA THR A 470 7.30 -13.96 22.78
C THR A 470 6.89 -13.44 21.40
N GLY A 471 7.06 -12.14 21.16
CA GLY A 471 6.84 -11.51 19.86
C GLY A 471 7.71 -12.08 18.75
N TYR A 472 8.98 -12.40 19.03
CA TYR A 472 9.91 -13.01 18.07
C TYR A 472 9.43 -14.40 17.63
N PHE A 473 9.10 -15.28 18.58
CA PHE A 473 8.65 -16.64 18.24
C PHE A 473 7.30 -16.64 17.50
N VAL A 474 6.32 -15.89 18.00
CA VAL A 474 4.99 -15.80 17.37
C VAL A 474 5.05 -15.11 16.01
N GLY A 475 5.76 -13.98 15.94
CA GLY A 475 5.94 -13.20 14.71
C GLY A 475 6.61 -14.03 13.62
N ARG A 476 7.71 -14.71 13.96
CA ARG A 476 8.42 -15.61 13.03
C ARG A 476 7.52 -16.74 12.54
N TYR A 477 6.78 -17.40 13.43
CA TYR A 477 5.86 -18.47 13.03
C TYR A 477 4.78 -17.95 12.07
N ASN A 478 4.11 -16.86 12.42
CA ASN A 478 3.04 -16.32 11.60
C ASN A 478 3.54 -15.79 10.25
N LEU A 479 4.72 -15.17 10.19
CA LEU A 479 5.33 -14.71 8.93
C LEU A 479 5.70 -15.86 8.00
N LEU A 480 6.15 -17.00 8.54
CA LEU A 480 6.54 -18.16 7.72
C LEU A 480 5.35 -19.01 7.24
N TYR A 481 4.28 -19.12 8.04
CA TYR A 481 3.21 -20.09 7.78
C TYR A 481 1.83 -19.49 7.49
N VAL A 482 1.56 -18.24 7.89
CA VAL A 482 0.20 -17.67 7.86
C VAL A 482 0.08 -16.51 6.89
N TYR A 483 1.05 -15.59 6.90
CA TYR A 483 0.97 -14.37 6.10
C TYR A 483 1.47 -14.59 4.67
N SER A 484 0.72 -14.07 3.70
CA SER A 484 1.20 -13.90 2.33
C SER A 484 1.91 -12.55 2.20
N GLU A 485 2.93 -12.49 1.35
CA GLU A 485 3.58 -11.23 0.98
C GLU A 485 2.64 -10.42 0.08
N GLN A 486 2.31 -9.19 0.49
CA GLN A 486 1.52 -8.27 -0.35
C GLN A 486 2.42 -7.44 -1.26
N PHE A 487 3.58 -7.04 -0.75
CA PHE A 487 4.56 -6.22 -1.45
C PHE A 487 5.94 -6.40 -0.80
N GLN A 488 6.99 -6.05 -1.54
CA GLN A 488 8.37 -6.06 -1.06
C GLN A 488 8.92 -4.63 -1.05
N SER A 489 9.03 -4.04 0.14
CA SER A 489 9.51 -2.66 0.33
C SER A 489 11.05 -2.56 0.45
N GLY A 490 11.79 -3.67 0.37
CA GLY A 490 13.25 -3.68 0.48
C GLY A 490 13.80 -3.25 1.85
N GLY A 491 12.99 -3.27 2.91
CA GLY A 491 13.40 -2.83 4.24
C GLY A 491 13.42 -1.31 4.44
N ALA A 492 12.83 -0.52 3.54
CA ALA A 492 12.80 0.94 3.62
C ALA A 492 12.18 1.50 4.93
N VAL A 493 11.44 0.67 5.66
CA VAL A 493 10.91 0.97 7.01
C VAL A 493 12.04 1.25 8.03
N CYS A 494 13.17 0.55 7.93
CA CYS A 494 14.28 0.68 8.88
C CYS A 494 15.17 1.90 8.56
N SER A 495 15.27 2.25 7.28
CA SER A 495 15.94 3.46 6.82
C SER A 495 14.91 4.58 6.75
N ALA A 496 14.60 5.24 7.88
CA ALA A 496 13.67 6.36 7.89
C ALA A 496 13.99 7.33 6.74
N PRO A 497 13.21 7.38 5.65
CA PRO A 497 13.44 8.36 4.62
C PRO A 497 12.74 9.61 5.12
N SER A 498 13.50 10.49 5.77
CA SER A 498 13.09 11.87 5.95
C SER A 498 13.02 12.53 4.56
N GLN A 499 11.91 12.33 3.85
CA GLN A 499 11.45 13.14 2.72
C GLN A 499 9.92 13.23 2.69
#